data_AF-A0A819MR29-F1
#
_entry.id   AF-A0A819MR29-F1
#
_cell.length_a   1.000
_cell.length_b   1.000
_cell.length_c   1.000
_cell.angle_alpha   90.00
_cell.angle_beta   90.00
_cell.angle_gamma   90.00
#
_symmetry.space_group_name_H-M   'P 1'
#
loop_
_entity.id
_entity.type
_entity.pdbx_description
1 polymer ?
#
loop_
_entity_poly.entity_id
_entity_poly.type
_entity_poly.pdbx_seq_one_letter_code
_entity_poly.pdbx_strand_id
1 'polypeptide(L)'
;MIGGNETNLMQVFVSLSLPIEATVGIPRAIYVGTILNSANPEQNYLFHVQYRNIAQLLRKGTLSPMMPPKHYVMGKEAMYELRNADILISGMHGLGVEIAKNLILSGVKSVIVHDCNNVDYKDLSLQYYFSESDIGQNRAEVAKEKLSELNNNVNMTYSSSNIDEDFLQKHKVNVFVLTDGDINNQVKIGDYCHEHGIKFVNANTKGLFG
;
A
#
# COMPACT_ATOMS: atom_id res chain seq x y z
N MET A 1 13.77 -0.09 -31.68
CA MET A 1 13.94 0.72 -30.45
C MET A 1 12.57 0.97 -29.84
N ILE A 2 12.02 0.02 -29.07
CA ILE A 2 11.02 0.26 -28.02
C ILE A 2 11.16 -0.95 -27.09
N GLY A 3 11.81 -0.78 -25.95
CA GLY A 3 12.18 -1.87 -25.06
C GLY A 3 12.89 -1.29 -23.86
N GLY A 4 12.14 -1.07 -22.79
CA GLY A 4 12.63 -0.43 -21.57
C GLY A 4 11.59 -0.50 -20.47
N ASN A 5 11.60 -1.64 -19.78
CA ASN A 5 11.15 -1.90 -18.40
C ASN A 5 10.36 -0.78 -17.69
N GLU A 6 9.04 -0.85 -17.77
CA GLU A 6 8.16 -0.30 -16.73
C GLU A 6 8.12 -1.28 -15.55
N THR A 7 9.16 -1.26 -14.71
CA THR A 7 9.10 -1.92 -13.40
C THR A 7 8.15 -1.11 -12.52
N ASN A 8 6.86 -1.39 -12.68
CA ASN A 8 5.77 -0.65 -12.07
C ASN A 8 5.91 -0.68 -10.53
N LEU A 9 5.74 0.47 -9.88
CA LEU A 9 5.70 0.62 -8.41
C LEU A 9 4.76 -0.38 -7.72
N MET A 10 3.83 -0.99 -8.46
CA MET A 10 2.97 -2.07 -8.00
C MET A 10 3.69 -3.42 -7.78
N GLN A 11 4.73 -3.72 -8.56
CA GLN A 11 5.59 -4.91 -8.36
C GLN A 11 6.37 -4.82 -7.04
N VAL A 12 6.57 -3.58 -6.57
CA VAL A 12 7.20 -3.25 -5.29
C VAL A 12 6.24 -3.61 -4.13
N PHE A 13 4.95 -3.28 -4.20
CA PHE A 13 3.96 -3.62 -3.16
C PHE A 13 3.86 -5.12 -2.87
N VAL A 14 3.82 -5.95 -3.91
CA VAL A 14 3.75 -7.42 -3.80
C VAL A 14 5.06 -8.03 -3.27
N SER A 15 6.20 -7.38 -3.52
CA SER A 15 7.51 -7.83 -3.05
C SER A 15 7.83 -7.40 -1.61
N LEU A 16 7.15 -6.36 -1.10
CA LEU A 16 7.36 -5.79 0.23
C LEU A 16 6.61 -6.52 1.35
N SER A 17 5.54 -7.26 1.03
CA SER A 17 4.84 -8.14 1.97
C SER A 17 5.71 -9.34 2.42
N LEU A 18 6.76 -9.67 1.64
CA LEU A 18 7.55 -10.89 1.78
C LEU A 18 8.61 -10.90 2.92
N PRO A 19 9.35 -9.81 3.22
CA PRO A 19 10.37 -9.84 4.29
C PRO A 19 9.79 -9.65 5.70
N ILE A 20 8.66 -8.94 5.80
CA ILE A 20 8.07 -8.53 7.09
C ILE A 20 7.38 -9.72 7.75
N GLU A 21 6.56 -10.49 7.03
CA GLU A 21 5.87 -11.66 7.59
C GLU A 21 6.81 -12.79 8.01
N ALA A 22 7.95 -12.96 7.33
CA ALA A 22 8.98 -13.92 7.70
C ALA A 22 9.62 -13.63 9.08
N THR A 23 9.46 -12.42 9.61
CA THR A 23 10.02 -11.99 10.90
C THR A 23 9.00 -12.12 12.05
N VAL A 24 7.69 -12.16 11.77
CA VAL A 24 6.61 -12.09 12.80
C VAL A 24 5.86 -13.42 12.98
N GLY A 25 6.24 -14.50 12.28
CA GLY A 25 5.71 -15.84 12.54
C GLY A 25 4.24 -16.06 12.14
N ILE A 26 3.68 -15.19 11.31
CA ILE A 26 2.31 -15.33 10.79
C ILE A 26 2.32 -16.40 9.68
N PRO A 27 1.43 -17.40 9.70
CA PRO A 27 1.39 -18.43 8.67
C PRO A 27 0.98 -17.84 7.31
N ARG A 28 1.87 -17.98 6.32
CA ARG A 28 1.73 -17.72 4.87
C ARG A 28 0.31 -17.34 4.42
N ALA A 29 0.03 -16.04 4.33
CA ALA A 29 -1.05 -15.56 3.49
C ALA A 29 -0.56 -15.56 2.03
N ILE A 30 -1.24 -16.34 1.18
CA ILE A 30 -1.09 -16.18 -0.27
C ILE A 30 -1.92 -14.95 -0.63
N TYR A 31 -1.27 -13.80 -0.80
CA TYR A 31 -1.96 -12.61 -1.30
C TYR A 31 -2.19 -12.77 -2.80
N VAL A 32 -3.44 -13.01 -3.20
CA VAL A 32 -3.90 -12.86 -4.58
C VAL A 32 -4.55 -11.49 -4.66
N GLY A 33 -3.88 -10.53 -5.30
CA GLY A 33 -4.46 -9.22 -5.59
C GLY A 33 -4.59 -9.05 -7.10
N THR A 34 -5.73 -8.53 -7.55
CA THR A 34 -5.93 -8.12 -8.94
C THR A 34 -5.60 -6.64 -9.07
N ILE A 35 -4.66 -6.30 -9.97
CA ILE A 35 -4.36 -4.90 -10.28
C ILE A 35 -5.15 -4.51 -11.52
N LEU A 36 -6.04 -3.54 -11.37
CA LEU A 36 -6.74 -2.91 -12.49
C LEU A 36 -5.96 -1.68 -12.95
N ASN A 37 -5.36 -1.76 -14.14
CA ASN A 37 -4.73 -0.60 -14.78
C ASN A 37 -5.76 0.05 -15.71
N SER A 38 -6.39 1.13 -15.27
CA SER A 38 -7.42 1.82 -16.07
C SER A 38 -6.86 2.50 -17.32
N ALA A 39 -5.57 2.84 -17.36
CA ALA A 39 -4.92 3.43 -18.54
C ALA A 39 -4.61 2.39 -19.64
N ASN A 40 -4.57 1.10 -19.28
CA ASN A 40 -4.39 0.01 -20.23
C ASN A 40 -5.03 -1.29 -19.69
N PRO A 41 -6.31 -1.57 -20.01
CA PRO A 41 -7.04 -2.73 -19.49
C PRO A 41 -6.42 -4.09 -19.84
N GLU A 42 -5.60 -4.16 -20.90
CA GLU A 42 -4.88 -5.38 -21.29
C GLU A 42 -3.67 -5.68 -20.39
N GLN A 43 -3.28 -4.74 -19.53
CA GLN A 43 -2.23 -4.91 -18.51
C GLN A 43 -2.80 -5.21 -17.12
N ASN A 44 -4.00 -5.76 -17.04
CA ASN A 44 -4.52 -6.31 -15.79
C ASN A 44 -3.75 -7.59 -15.46
N TYR A 45 -2.90 -7.53 -14.43
CA TYR A 45 -2.05 -8.65 -14.04
C TYR A 45 -2.63 -9.41 -12.85
N LEU A 46 -2.86 -10.71 -13.03
CA LEU A 46 -3.05 -11.68 -11.96
C LEU A 46 -1.68 -12.16 -11.50
N PHE A 47 -1.24 -11.75 -10.31
CA PHE A 47 0.07 -12.18 -9.79
C PHE A 47 -0.06 -13.41 -8.87
N HIS A 48 0.52 -14.53 -9.30
CA HIS A 48 0.88 -15.65 -8.43
C HIS A 48 2.33 -15.50 -7.99
N VAL A 49 2.60 -15.21 -6.71
CA VAL A 49 3.98 -15.16 -6.19
C VAL A 49 4.47 -16.59 -5.91
N GLN A 50 5.28 -17.16 -6.81
CA GLN A 50 6.03 -18.39 -6.53
C GLN A 50 7.46 -18.08 -6.05
N TYR A 51 7.74 -18.39 -4.79
CA TYR A 51 9.10 -18.39 -4.24
C TYR A 51 9.91 -19.58 -4.77
N ARG A 52 10.46 -19.44 -5.97
CA ARG A 52 11.57 -20.29 -6.40
C ARG A 52 12.71 -19.37 -6.83
N ASN A 53 13.78 -19.32 -6.02
CA ASN A 53 15.16 -18.96 -6.43
C ASN A 53 15.84 -17.66 -5.91
N ILE A 54 15.42 -17.06 -4.78
CA ILE A 54 16.30 -16.07 -4.11
C ILE A 54 17.61 -16.72 -3.65
N ALA A 55 17.56 -17.96 -3.13
CA ALA A 55 18.76 -18.69 -2.69
C ALA A 55 19.71 -19.09 -3.83
N GLN A 56 19.20 -19.28 -5.06
CA GLN A 56 20.06 -19.61 -6.22
C GLN A 56 20.76 -18.37 -6.78
N LEU A 57 20.16 -17.18 -6.67
CA LEU A 57 20.77 -15.92 -7.11
C LEU A 57 21.94 -15.50 -6.21
N LEU A 58 21.81 -15.70 -4.88
CA LEU A 58 22.91 -15.46 -3.93
C LEU A 58 24.11 -16.42 -4.16
N ARG A 59 23.85 -17.67 -4.57
CA ARG A 59 24.90 -18.66 -4.89
C ARG A 59 25.72 -18.33 -6.13
N LYS A 60 25.20 -17.53 -7.07
CA LYS A 60 25.89 -17.21 -8.33
C LYS A 60 26.96 -16.11 -8.21
N GLY A 61 27.21 -15.60 -6.99
CA GLY A 61 28.32 -14.67 -6.72
C GLY A 61 28.22 -13.31 -7.42
N THR A 62 27.09 -12.99 -8.05
CA THR A 62 26.87 -11.76 -8.82
C THR A 62 26.42 -10.58 -7.94
N LEU A 63 26.32 -10.78 -6.62
CA LEU A 63 25.65 -9.88 -5.68
C LEU A 63 26.57 -9.54 -4.49
N SER A 64 26.69 -8.26 -4.16
CA SER A 64 27.51 -7.76 -3.05
C SER A 64 26.74 -7.86 -1.72
N PRO A 65 27.31 -8.43 -0.65
CA PRO A 65 26.60 -8.82 0.58
C PRO A 65 26.06 -7.66 1.46
N MET A 66 26.23 -6.40 1.08
CA MET A 66 25.89 -5.23 1.90
C MET A 66 24.53 -4.59 1.58
N MET A 67 23.80 -5.01 0.53
CA MET A 67 22.47 -4.46 0.25
C MET A 67 21.35 -5.25 0.96
N PRO A 68 20.30 -4.60 1.48
CA PRO A 68 19.13 -5.29 2.05
C PRO A 68 18.37 -6.09 0.98
N PRO A 69 17.78 -7.27 1.32
CA PRO A 69 17.09 -8.17 0.39
C PRO A 69 16.15 -7.48 -0.63
N LYS A 70 15.40 -6.46 -0.19
CA LYS A 70 14.47 -5.68 -1.03
C LYS A 70 15.12 -5.00 -2.24
N HIS A 71 16.38 -4.60 -2.13
CA HIS A 71 17.09 -3.91 -3.22
C HIS A 71 17.45 -4.84 -4.38
N TYR A 72 17.65 -6.14 -4.11
CA TYR A 72 18.02 -7.10 -5.16
C TYR A 72 16.83 -7.52 -6.02
N VAL A 73 15.60 -7.44 -5.47
CA VAL A 73 14.39 -7.88 -6.15
C VAL A 73 13.80 -6.77 -7.03
N MET A 74 13.91 -5.50 -6.62
CA MET A 74 13.22 -4.37 -7.28
C MET A 74 14.08 -3.57 -8.26
N GLY A 75 15.42 -3.60 -8.13
CA GLY A 75 16.29 -2.69 -8.90
C GLY A 75 16.40 -1.29 -8.27
N LYS A 76 17.36 -0.48 -8.73
CA LYS A 76 17.68 0.83 -8.11
C LYS A 76 16.62 1.87 -8.39
N GLU A 77 16.05 1.85 -9.59
CA GLU A 77 15.07 2.79 -10.11
C GLU A 77 13.73 2.63 -9.36
N ALA A 78 13.24 1.41 -9.21
CA ALA A 78 12.01 1.15 -8.45
C ALA A 78 12.15 1.51 -6.97
N MET A 79 13.33 1.31 -6.37
CA MET A 79 13.61 1.76 -5.01
C MET A 79 13.68 3.28 -4.89
N TYR A 80 14.13 3.99 -5.92
CA TYR A 80 14.11 5.45 -5.97
C TYR A 80 12.67 5.97 -6.03
N GLU A 81 11.85 5.42 -6.93
CA GLU A 81 10.43 5.76 -7.04
C GLU A 81 9.70 5.51 -5.70
N LEU A 82 9.95 4.36 -5.07
CA LEU A 82 9.32 4.00 -3.80
C LEU A 82 9.66 5.03 -2.71
N ARG A 83 10.93 5.38 -2.57
CA ARG A 83 11.41 6.33 -1.56
C ARG A 83 10.95 7.76 -1.80
N ASN A 84 10.45 8.07 -3.01
CA ASN A 84 9.89 9.37 -3.36
C ASN A 84 8.35 9.34 -3.46
N ALA A 85 7.71 8.21 -3.16
CA ALA A 85 6.27 8.06 -3.22
C ALA A 85 5.58 8.81 -2.08
N ASP A 86 4.63 9.68 -2.43
CA ASP A 86 3.70 10.37 -1.53
C ASP A 86 2.35 9.70 -1.73
N ILE A 87 1.86 8.99 -0.72
CA ILE A 87 0.74 8.04 -0.85
C ILE A 87 -0.43 8.47 0.03
N LEU A 88 -1.64 8.47 -0.52
CA LEU A 88 -2.88 8.61 0.26
C LEU A 88 -3.60 7.27 0.30
N ILE A 89 -3.99 6.81 1.48
CA ILE A 89 -4.77 5.58 1.68
C ILE A 89 -6.11 5.96 2.29
N SER A 90 -7.20 5.72 1.56
CA SER A 90 -8.56 5.96 2.00
C SER A 90 -9.23 4.68 2.47
N GLY A 91 -9.67 4.69 3.72
CA GLY A 91 -10.26 3.59 4.48
C GLY A 91 -9.23 2.96 5.41
N MET A 92 -9.43 3.11 6.73
CA MET A 92 -8.55 2.59 7.80
C MET A 92 -9.23 1.46 8.58
N HIS A 93 -9.87 0.56 7.84
CA HIS A 93 -10.23 -0.77 8.32
C HIS A 93 -9.01 -1.71 8.19
N GLY A 94 -9.19 -3.00 8.50
CA GLY A 94 -8.10 -3.98 8.50
C GLY A 94 -7.24 -4.00 7.24
N LEU A 95 -7.85 -3.95 6.04
CA LEU A 95 -7.08 -3.91 4.78
C LEU A 95 -6.22 -2.66 4.64
N GLY A 96 -6.79 -1.48 4.88
CA GLY A 96 -6.07 -0.21 4.73
C GLY A 96 -4.92 -0.08 5.70
N VAL A 97 -5.08 -0.56 6.94
CA VAL A 97 -4.01 -0.57 7.95
C VAL A 97 -2.89 -1.53 7.58
N GLU A 98 -3.20 -2.70 7.03
CA GLU A 98 -2.18 -3.64 6.54
C GLU A 98 -1.40 -3.08 5.34
N ILE A 99 -2.08 -2.39 4.41
CA ILE A 99 -1.43 -1.67 3.31
C ILE A 99 -0.51 -0.58 3.86
N ALA A 100 -1.00 0.23 4.81
CA ALA A 100 -0.22 1.32 5.42
C ALA A 100 1.02 0.78 6.14
N LYS A 101 0.87 -0.25 6.98
CA LYS A 101 1.96 -0.94 7.67
C LYS A 101 3.06 -1.36 6.70
N ASN A 102 2.68 -2.04 5.62
CA ASN A 102 3.64 -2.50 4.62
C ASN A 102 4.37 -1.32 3.96
N LEU A 103 3.65 -0.27 3.57
CA LEU A 103 4.27 0.93 2.97
C LEU A 103 5.27 1.63 3.90
N ILE A 104 4.92 1.76 5.17
CA ILE A 104 5.76 2.42 6.18
C ILE A 104 7.05 1.64 6.40
N LEU A 105 6.95 0.32 6.56
CA LEU A 105 8.12 -0.57 6.72
C LEU A 105 8.97 -0.64 5.44
N SER A 106 8.37 -0.35 4.30
CA SER A 106 9.06 -0.30 3.01
C SER A 106 9.94 0.94 2.87
N GLY A 107 9.57 2.03 3.54
CA GLY A 107 10.31 3.30 3.58
C GLY A 107 9.96 4.21 2.41
N VAL A 108 8.65 4.41 2.18
CA VAL A 108 8.15 5.47 1.29
C VAL A 108 8.42 6.86 1.85
N LYS A 109 8.25 7.91 1.03
CA LYS A 109 8.48 9.29 1.48
C LYS A 109 7.44 9.72 2.49
N SER A 110 6.16 9.58 2.13
CA SER A 110 5.05 9.98 2.99
C SER A 110 3.81 9.13 2.79
N VAL A 111 3.03 9.03 3.87
CA VAL A 111 1.72 8.36 3.88
C VAL A 111 0.70 9.28 4.56
N ILE A 112 -0.41 9.52 3.87
CA ILE A 112 -1.60 10.18 4.39
C ILE A 112 -2.64 9.09 4.58
N VAL A 113 -3.02 8.82 5.83
CA VAL A 113 -4.12 7.90 6.12
C VAL A 113 -5.43 8.67 6.22
N HIS A 114 -6.49 8.17 5.60
CA HIS A 114 -7.78 8.84 5.54
C HIS A 114 -8.91 7.90 5.92
N ASP A 115 -9.81 8.33 6.79
CA ASP A 115 -11.08 7.66 7.09
C ASP A 115 -12.03 8.67 7.76
N CYS A 116 -13.27 8.72 7.30
CA CYS A 116 -14.30 9.60 7.88
C CYS A 116 -14.99 8.97 9.10
N ASN A 117 -14.77 7.68 9.37
CA ASN A 117 -15.46 6.94 10.42
C ASN A 117 -14.64 6.86 11.71
N ASN A 118 -15.37 6.66 12.80
CA ASN A 118 -14.79 6.41 14.11
C ASN A 118 -14.58 4.91 14.33
N VAL A 119 -13.66 4.59 15.23
CA VAL A 119 -13.42 3.23 15.70
C VAL A 119 -14.69 2.69 16.34
N ASP A 120 -15.07 1.48 15.92
CA ASP A 120 -16.22 0.73 16.41
C ASP A 120 -15.73 -0.64 16.92
N TYR A 121 -16.53 -1.30 17.77
CA TYR A 121 -16.20 -2.59 18.37
C TYR A 121 -15.82 -3.66 17.32
N LYS A 122 -16.48 -3.64 16.16
CA LYS A 122 -16.16 -4.57 15.06
C LYS A 122 -14.71 -4.43 14.58
N ASP A 123 -14.12 -3.24 14.65
CA ASP A 123 -12.77 -2.99 14.15
C ASP A 123 -11.70 -3.64 15.03
N LEU A 124 -11.98 -3.82 16.33
CA LEU A 124 -11.08 -4.53 17.26
C LEU A 124 -10.82 -5.99 16.85
N SER A 125 -11.77 -6.59 16.12
CA SER A 125 -11.64 -7.96 15.60
C SER A 125 -10.95 -8.04 14.23
N LEU A 126 -10.82 -6.90 13.54
CA LEU A 126 -10.25 -6.83 12.19
C LEU A 126 -8.77 -6.51 12.19
N GLN A 127 -8.27 -5.88 13.26
CA GLN A 127 -6.87 -5.46 13.34
C GLN A 127 -6.39 -5.26 14.77
N TYR A 128 -5.08 -5.39 14.96
CA TYR A 128 -4.43 -5.22 16.26
C TYR A 128 -4.26 -3.75 16.68
N TYR A 129 -4.38 -2.80 15.75
CA TYR A 129 -4.03 -1.41 16.00
C TYR A 129 -5.09 -0.63 16.77
N PHE A 130 -6.29 -1.14 17.00
CA PHE A 130 -7.29 -0.43 17.82
C PHE A 130 -7.50 -1.14 19.16
N SER A 131 -7.71 -0.37 20.23
CA SER A 131 -8.07 -0.85 21.55
C SER A 131 -9.44 -0.32 21.96
N GLU A 132 -10.06 -0.90 23.00
CA GLU A 132 -11.36 -0.45 23.52
C GLU A 132 -11.37 1.04 23.90
N SER A 133 -10.23 1.58 24.33
CA SER A 133 -10.04 3.01 24.61
C SER A 133 -10.22 3.93 23.40
N ASP A 134 -10.10 3.39 22.20
CA ASP A 134 -10.09 4.15 20.96
C ASP A 134 -11.48 4.27 20.35
N ILE A 135 -12.45 3.50 20.88
CA ILE A 135 -13.83 3.50 20.39
C ILE A 135 -14.41 4.91 20.45
N GLY A 136 -14.99 5.35 19.32
CA GLY A 136 -15.54 6.69 19.16
C GLY A 136 -14.53 7.75 18.70
N GLN A 137 -13.23 7.46 18.67
CA GLN A 137 -12.20 8.32 18.07
C GLN A 137 -12.07 8.03 16.57
N ASN A 138 -11.55 8.98 15.78
CA ASN A 138 -11.42 8.79 14.35
C ASN A 138 -10.38 7.69 14.02
N ARG A 139 -10.71 6.80 13.08
CA ARG A 139 -9.84 5.66 12.74
C ARG A 139 -8.50 6.08 12.15
N ALA A 140 -8.48 7.09 11.27
CA ALA A 140 -7.26 7.53 10.63
C ALA A 140 -6.32 8.25 11.61
N GLU A 141 -6.88 9.01 12.54
CA GLU A 141 -6.13 9.64 13.63
C GLU A 141 -5.43 8.58 14.50
N VAL A 142 -6.20 7.64 15.06
CA VAL A 142 -5.67 6.56 15.91
C VAL A 142 -4.66 5.68 15.14
N ALA A 143 -4.97 5.33 13.88
CA ALA A 143 -4.08 4.54 13.06
C ALA A 143 -2.75 5.27 12.80
N LYS A 144 -2.79 6.57 12.50
CA LYS A 144 -1.58 7.37 12.26
C LYS A 144 -0.64 7.35 13.46
N GLU A 145 -1.17 7.49 14.68
CA GLU A 145 -0.35 7.49 15.90
C GLU A 145 0.43 6.18 16.02
N LYS A 146 -0.27 5.05 15.99
CA LYS A 146 0.32 3.74 16.22
C LYS A 146 1.20 3.26 15.05
N LEU A 147 0.82 3.58 13.82
CA LEU A 147 1.61 3.21 12.65
C LEU A 147 2.90 4.05 12.53
N SER A 148 2.95 5.25 13.12
CA SER A 148 4.13 6.13 13.04
C SER A 148 5.35 5.57 13.77
N GLU A 149 5.11 4.75 14.79
CA GLU A 149 6.14 4.08 15.57
C GLU A 149 6.93 3.04 14.76
N LEU A 150 6.37 2.55 13.64
CA LEU A 150 7.00 1.51 12.81
C LEU A 150 8.24 2.03 12.07
N ASN A 151 8.23 3.29 11.63
CA ASN A 151 9.34 3.89 10.89
C ASN A 151 9.28 5.43 10.92
N ASN A 152 10.06 6.04 11.80
CA ASN A 152 10.16 7.50 11.95
C ASN A 152 10.73 8.24 10.72
N ASN A 153 11.23 7.52 9.71
CA ASN A 153 11.70 8.14 8.46
C ASN A 153 10.57 8.43 7.46
N VAL A 154 9.37 7.89 7.69
CA VAL A 154 8.20 8.10 6.83
C VAL A 154 7.38 9.25 7.39
N ASN A 155 7.16 10.29 6.59
CA ASN A 155 6.30 11.40 7.02
C ASN A 155 4.84 10.96 7.01
N MET A 156 4.18 10.98 8.17
CA MET A 156 2.80 10.53 8.30
C MET A 156 1.85 11.59 8.80
N THR A 157 0.73 11.72 8.10
CA THR A 157 -0.38 12.61 8.45
C THR A 157 -1.71 11.87 8.33
N TYR A 158 -2.77 12.43 8.88
CA TYR A 158 -4.11 11.88 8.75
C TYR A 158 -5.11 12.93 8.23
N SER A 159 -6.22 12.48 7.68
CA SER A 159 -7.40 13.31 7.45
C SER A 159 -8.69 12.54 7.71
N SER A 160 -9.69 13.27 8.21
CA SER A 160 -11.05 12.78 8.43
C SER A 160 -12.09 13.53 7.58
N SER A 161 -11.65 14.44 6.71
CA SER A 161 -12.52 15.21 5.81
C SER A 161 -13.01 14.36 4.65
N ASN A 162 -14.26 14.59 4.21
CA ASN A 162 -14.80 13.93 3.02
C ASN A 162 -13.92 14.11 1.78
N ILE A 163 -13.94 13.11 0.89
CA ILE A 163 -13.23 13.15 -0.39
C ILE A 163 -14.08 13.91 -1.43
N ASP A 164 -13.80 15.19 -1.54
CA ASP A 164 -14.27 16.07 -2.60
C ASP A 164 -13.09 16.59 -3.45
N GLU A 165 -13.38 17.41 -4.46
CA GLU A 165 -12.32 17.97 -5.33
C GLU A 165 -11.34 18.84 -4.54
N ASP A 166 -11.81 19.62 -3.57
CA ASP A 166 -10.96 20.46 -2.72
C ASP A 166 -9.99 19.61 -1.89
N PHE A 167 -10.48 18.50 -1.33
CA PHE A 167 -9.65 17.53 -0.63
C PHE A 167 -8.55 16.97 -1.53
N LEU A 168 -8.90 16.54 -2.74
CA LEU A 168 -7.97 15.95 -3.69
C LEU A 168 -6.95 16.97 -4.23
N GLN A 169 -7.35 18.24 -4.40
CA GLN A 169 -6.45 19.31 -4.80
C GLN A 169 -5.48 19.71 -3.67
N LYS A 170 -5.97 19.70 -2.42
CA LYS A 170 -5.17 20.00 -1.23
C LYS A 170 -4.11 18.93 -0.98
N HIS A 171 -4.48 17.65 -1.12
CA HIS A 171 -3.59 16.53 -0.83
C HIS A 171 -2.92 16.02 -2.12
N LYS A 172 -1.86 16.72 -2.53
CA LYS A 172 -1.07 16.35 -3.70
C LYS A 172 -0.24 15.10 -3.42
N VAL A 173 -0.70 13.96 -3.94
CA VAL A 173 -0.04 12.66 -3.85
C VAL A 173 0.23 12.09 -5.24
N ASN A 174 1.19 11.18 -5.34
CA ASN A 174 1.50 10.48 -6.59
C ASN A 174 0.88 9.07 -6.66
N VAL A 175 0.39 8.55 -5.52
CA VAL A 175 -0.39 7.32 -5.45
C VAL A 175 -1.62 7.53 -4.55
N PHE A 176 -2.78 7.14 -5.04
CA PHE A 176 -4.02 7.07 -4.28
C PHE A 176 -4.47 5.61 -4.15
N VAL A 177 -4.61 5.15 -2.92
CA VAL A 177 -5.14 3.82 -2.59
C VAL A 177 -6.53 3.98 -2.01
N LEU A 178 -7.53 3.39 -2.66
CA LEU A 178 -8.89 3.32 -2.16
C LEU A 178 -9.19 1.91 -1.65
N THR A 179 -9.70 1.82 -0.43
CA THR A 179 -10.19 0.57 0.16
C THR A 179 -11.67 0.65 0.48
N ASP A 180 -12.39 -0.45 0.25
CA ASP A 180 -13.82 -0.62 0.52
C ASP A 180 -14.73 0.49 -0.06
N GLY A 181 -14.28 1.17 -1.11
CA GLY A 181 -15.07 2.19 -1.79
C GLY A 181 -16.21 1.58 -2.59
N ASP A 182 -17.37 2.22 -2.62
CA ASP A 182 -18.44 1.85 -3.55
C ASP A 182 -18.05 2.19 -5.01
N ILE A 183 -18.81 1.64 -5.97
CA ILE A 183 -18.51 1.79 -7.40
C ILE A 183 -18.49 3.26 -7.85
N ASN A 184 -19.34 4.12 -7.30
CA ASN A 184 -19.39 5.52 -7.68
C ASN A 184 -18.15 6.26 -7.20
N ASN A 185 -17.72 5.99 -5.96
CA ASN A 185 -16.50 6.53 -5.41
C ASN A 185 -15.26 6.01 -6.15
N GLN A 186 -15.22 4.73 -6.51
CA GLN A 186 -14.13 4.15 -7.31
C GLN A 186 -13.98 4.84 -8.66
N VAL A 187 -15.09 5.04 -9.39
CA VAL A 187 -15.08 5.72 -10.69
C VAL A 187 -14.67 7.18 -10.52
N LYS A 188 -15.32 7.94 -9.63
CA LYS A 188 -15.04 9.36 -9.39
C LYS A 188 -13.57 9.61 -9.04
N ILE A 189 -13.02 8.85 -8.09
CA ILE A 189 -11.64 9.00 -7.64
C ILE A 189 -10.68 8.50 -8.73
N GLY A 190 -11.02 7.40 -9.42
CA GLY A 190 -10.24 6.86 -10.52
C GLY A 190 -10.09 7.85 -11.68
N ASP A 191 -11.18 8.50 -12.09
CA ASP A 191 -11.20 9.51 -13.15
C ASP A 191 -10.34 10.72 -12.75
N TYR A 192 -10.55 11.25 -11.54
CA TYR A 192 -9.71 12.34 -11.03
C TYR A 192 -8.22 11.96 -11.03
N CYS A 193 -7.87 10.77 -10.55
CA CYS A 193 -6.49 10.31 -10.52
C CYS A 193 -5.90 10.20 -11.93
N HIS A 194 -6.68 9.70 -12.89
CA HIS A 194 -6.26 9.58 -14.28
C HIS A 194 -5.97 10.95 -14.91
N GLU A 195 -6.87 11.90 -14.75
CA GLU A 195 -6.74 13.27 -15.29
C GLU A 195 -5.51 14.01 -14.73
N HIS A 196 -5.11 13.70 -13.50
CA HIS A 196 -4.02 14.38 -12.79
C HIS A 196 -2.71 13.59 -12.77
N GLY A 197 -2.64 12.44 -13.46
CA GLY A 197 -1.43 11.60 -13.51
C GLY A 197 -1.09 10.92 -12.17
N ILE A 198 -2.09 10.74 -11.30
CA ILE A 198 -1.95 10.06 -10.00
C ILE A 198 -2.18 8.56 -10.24
N LYS A 199 -1.30 7.72 -9.69
CA LYS A 199 -1.47 6.27 -9.78
C LYS A 199 -2.60 5.85 -8.84
N PHE A 200 -3.63 5.22 -9.39
CA PHE A 200 -4.79 4.76 -8.62
C PHE A 200 -4.72 3.26 -8.34
N VAL A 201 -4.96 2.87 -7.08
CA VAL A 201 -5.06 1.48 -6.65
C VAL A 201 -6.38 1.31 -5.91
N ASN A 202 -7.23 0.42 -6.41
CA ASN A 202 -8.44 0.00 -5.71
C ASN A 202 -8.22 -1.40 -5.14
N ALA A 203 -8.47 -1.58 -3.85
CA ALA A 203 -8.32 -2.86 -3.18
C ALA A 203 -9.52 -3.10 -2.25
N ASN A 204 -10.18 -4.25 -2.40
CA ASN A 204 -11.36 -4.58 -1.61
C ASN A 204 -11.26 -6.03 -1.15
N THR A 205 -11.83 -6.36 0.01
CA THR A 205 -11.99 -7.75 0.44
C THR A 205 -13.45 -8.06 0.72
N LYS A 206 -13.87 -9.29 0.41
CA LYS A 206 -15.21 -9.83 0.65
C LYS A 206 -15.07 -11.23 1.24
N GLY A 207 -14.94 -11.28 2.56
CA GLY A 207 -14.69 -12.54 3.28
C GLY A 207 -13.34 -13.14 2.89
N LEU A 208 -13.36 -14.29 2.22
CA LEU A 208 -12.15 -15.01 1.79
C LEU A 208 -11.59 -14.53 0.44
N PHE A 209 -12.27 -13.62 -0.26
CA PHE A 209 -11.90 -13.16 -1.60
C PHE A 209 -11.47 -11.70 -1.60
N GLY A 210 -10.62 -11.32 -2.55
CA GLY A 210 -10.15 -9.95 -2.79
C GLY A 210 -9.65 -9.76 -4.22
#